data_AF-A0AA48LYI2-F1
#
_entry.id   AF-A0AA48LYI2-F1
#
_cell.length_a   1.000
_cell.length_b   1.000
_cell.length_c   1.000
_cell.angle_alpha   90.00
_cell.angle_beta   90.00
_cell.angle_gamma   90.00
#
_symmetry.space_group_name_H-M   'P 1'
#
loop_
_entity.id
_entity.type
_entity.pdbx_description
1 polymer ?
#
loop_
_entity_poly.entity_id
_entity_poly.type
_entity_poly.pdbx_seq_one_letter_code
_entity_poly.pdbx_strand_id
1 'polypeptide(L)'
;MEWLTSIGQTPVPTILVVSGVVFLFFSLGGQLGAQIITDKIKPKAALVTGIFLLITGIVMYGPKTDAIKGVATPKSQVFRAPKVGNIPLDWCLYFAEKCGEPAASAFCRSQGLATSSDFLQGHPVPETKVIGDGGLCQAGKNNSVCDTFAEVTCVAQ
;
A
#
# COMPACT_ATOMS: atom_id res chain seq x y z
N MET A 1 -20.51 -12.63 30.42
CA MET A 1 -19.28 -11.81 30.52
C MET A 1 -18.57 -11.81 29.16
N GLU A 2 -19.26 -11.41 28.09
CA GLU A 2 -18.75 -11.48 26.70
C GLU A 2 -18.66 -10.11 26.03
N TRP A 3 -19.17 -9.05 26.68
CA TRP A 3 -19.19 -7.69 26.14
C TRP A 3 -17.86 -6.93 26.29
N LEU A 4 -16.98 -7.37 27.19
CA LEU A 4 -15.68 -6.73 27.43
C LEU A 4 -14.64 -7.05 26.34
N THR A 5 -14.81 -8.15 25.62
CA THR A 5 -13.90 -8.61 24.55
C THR A 5 -14.05 -7.84 23.24
N SER A 6 -15.19 -7.16 23.00
CA SER A 6 -15.38 -6.32 21.81
C SER A 6 -14.81 -4.91 21.94
N ILE A 7 -14.50 -4.44 23.15
CA ILE A 7 -13.94 -3.10 23.37
C ILE A 7 -12.40 -3.11 23.20
N GLY A 8 -11.77 -4.29 23.23
CA GLY A 8 -10.31 -4.45 23.09
C GLY A 8 -9.78 -4.32 21.66
N GLN A 9 -10.63 -4.30 20.63
CA GLN A 9 -10.23 -4.21 19.22
C GLN A 9 -10.54 -2.86 18.55
N THR A 10 -11.22 -1.93 19.23
CA THR A 10 -11.25 -0.56 18.72
C THR A 10 -9.87 0.03 18.94
N PRO A 11 -9.17 0.50 17.88
CA PRO A 11 -7.86 1.09 18.05
C PRO A 11 -8.01 2.25 19.03
N VAL A 12 -7.30 2.15 20.17
CA VAL A 12 -7.20 3.16 21.25
C VAL A 12 -7.21 4.62 20.74
N PRO A 13 -6.56 4.97 19.60
CA PRO A 13 -6.67 6.33 19.05
C PRO A 13 -8.09 6.80 18.70
N THR A 14 -9.00 5.94 18.25
CA THR A 14 -10.38 6.34 17.87
C THR A 14 -11.20 6.74 19.09
N ILE A 15 -11.05 6.04 20.21
CA ILE A 15 -11.73 6.39 21.48
C ILE A 15 -11.25 7.76 21.97
N LEU A 16 -9.94 8.01 21.87
CA LEU A 16 -9.37 9.31 22.26
C LEU A 16 -9.85 10.45 21.37
N VAL A 17 -9.97 10.26 20.06
CA VAL A 17 -10.55 11.26 19.14
C VAL A 17 -12.01 11.55 19.49
N VAL A 18 -12.83 10.52 19.70
CA VAL A 18 -14.24 10.71 20.07
C VAL A 18 -14.36 11.44 21.41
N SER A 19 -13.54 11.08 22.41
CA SER A 19 -13.53 11.78 23.70
C SER A 19 -13.09 13.25 23.58
N GLY A 20 -12.11 13.53 22.70
CA GLY A 20 -11.61 14.87 22.45
C GLY A 20 -12.65 15.76 21.77
N VAL A 21 -13.35 15.24 20.76
CA VAL A 21 -14.45 15.96 20.09
C VAL A 21 -15.58 16.27 21.09
N VAL A 22 -15.99 15.30 21.90
CA VAL A 22 -16.99 15.51 22.97
C VAL A 22 -16.54 16.60 23.94
N PHE A 23 -15.28 16.58 24.39
CA PHE A 23 -14.75 17.61 25.29
C PHE A 23 -14.69 18.99 24.64
N LEU A 24 -14.41 19.08 23.35
CA LEU A 24 -14.43 20.32 22.57
C LEU A 24 -15.85 20.90 22.49
N PHE A 25 -16.87 20.05 22.29
CA PHE A 25 -18.27 20.46 22.38
C PHE A 25 -18.67 20.92 23.78
N PHE A 26 -18.20 20.27 24.84
CA PHE A 26 -18.40 20.74 26.22
C PHE A 26 -17.70 22.07 26.50
N SER A 27 -16.52 22.30 25.92
CA SER A 27 -15.76 23.56 26.07
C SER A 27 -16.44 24.72 25.33
N LEU A 28 -16.88 24.48 24.08
CA LEU A 28 -17.64 25.44 23.28
C LEU A 28 -19.03 25.69 23.87
N GLY A 29 -19.72 24.64 24.34
CA GLY A 29 -21.02 24.74 25.00
C GLY A 29 -20.95 25.39 26.39
N GLY A 30 -19.85 25.19 27.11
CA GLY A 30 -19.60 25.82 28.41
C GLY A 30 -19.41 27.34 28.33
N GLN A 31 -18.94 27.87 27.20
CA GLN A 31 -18.85 29.32 26.97
C GLN A 31 -20.23 30.00 26.89
N LEU A 32 -21.29 29.28 26.52
CA LEU A 32 -22.66 29.82 26.57
C LEU A 32 -23.24 29.81 28.00
N GLY A 33 -22.72 28.98 28.90
CA GLY A 33 -23.09 28.95 30.32
C GLY A 33 -22.33 29.96 31.21
N ALA A 34 -21.15 30.41 30.78
CA ALA A 34 -20.27 31.27 31.56
C ALA A 34 -20.55 32.79 31.46
N GLN A 35 -21.74 33.19 30.98
CA GLN A 35 -22.20 34.58 31.06
C GLN A 35 -22.80 34.94 32.43
N ILE A 36 -22.84 34.00 33.38
CA ILE A 36 -23.26 34.27 34.75
C ILE A 36 -22.08 33.97 35.67
N ILE A 37 -21.37 35.04 36.06
CA ILE A 37 -20.33 35.08 37.10
C ILE A 37 -18.92 34.71 36.60
N THR A 38 -18.20 35.66 36.02
CA THR A 38 -16.83 35.98 36.48
C THR A 38 -16.47 37.38 36.01
N ASP A 39 -16.73 38.35 36.88
CA ASP A 39 -16.12 39.67 36.80
C ASP A 39 -14.62 39.51 37.12
N LYS A 40 -13.75 40.05 36.26
CA LYS A 40 -12.27 40.18 36.44
C LYS A 40 -11.34 38.99 36.23
N ILE A 41 -11.62 38.03 35.34
CA ILE A 41 -10.52 37.21 34.80
C ILE A 41 -9.92 37.92 33.59
N LYS A 42 -8.66 38.39 33.73
CA LYS A 42 -7.91 39.04 32.64
C LYS A 42 -7.91 38.09 31.43
N PRO A 43 -8.54 38.44 30.30
CA PRO A 43 -8.80 37.52 29.18
C PRO A 43 -7.53 36.87 28.59
N LYS A 44 -6.36 37.46 28.87
CA LYS A 44 -5.05 36.94 28.48
C LYS A 44 -4.67 35.62 29.18
N ALA A 45 -5.17 35.36 30.39
CA ALA A 45 -4.77 34.17 31.16
C ALA A 45 -5.34 32.87 30.58
N ALA A 46 -6.60 32.91 30.13
CA ALA A 46 -7.28 31.75 29.53
C ALA A 46 -6.68 31.37 28.16
N LEU A 47 -6.27 32.37 27.37
CA LEU A 47 -5.58 32.14 26.09
C LEU A 47 -4.23 31.44 26.30
N VAL A 48 -3.44 31.89 27.29
CA VAL A 48 -2.11 31.33 27.56
C VAL A 48 -2.21 29.90 28.08
N THR A 49 -3.14 29.62 29.00
CA THR A 49 -3.36 28.25 29.47
C THR A 49 -3.88 27.34 28.36
N GLY A 50 -4.76 27.86 27.48
CA GLY A 50 -5.24 27.13 26.31
C GLY A 50 -4.12 26.77 25.33
N ILE A 51 -3.27 27.72 24.95
CA ILE A 51 -2.12 27.48 24.05
C ILE A 51 -1.14 26.48 24.67
N PHE A 52 -0.88 26.58 25.98
CA PHE A 52 0.04 25.67 26.67
C PHE A 52 -0.47 24.22 26.67
N LEU A 53 -1.77 24.02 26.90
CA LEU A 53 -2.40 22.70 26.83
C LEU A 53 -2.43 22.15 25.39
N LEU A 54 -2.67 23.02 24.40
CA LEU A 54 -2.65 22.63 22.98
C LEU A 54 -1.26 22.18 22.53
N ILE A 55 -0.21 22.92 22.89
CA ILE A 55 1.18 22.59 22.54
C ILE A 55 1.62 21.31 23.26
N THR A 56 1.30 21.18 24.56
CA THR A 56 1.63 19.97 25.32
C THR A 56 0.89 18.75 24.74
N GLY A 57 -0.37 18.93 24.32
CA GLY A 57 -1.15 17.93 23.59
C GLY A 57 -0.49 17.54 22.27
N ILE A 58 -0.11 18.50 21.42
CA ILE A 58 0.55 18.22 20.13
C ILE A 58 1.94 17.60 20.31
N VAL A 59 2.67 17.89 21.38
CA VAL A 59 3.98 17.25 21.64
C VAL A 59 3.80 15.82 22.14
N MET A 60 2.77 15.56 22.96
CA MET A 60 2.48 14.23 23.49
C MET A 60 1.73 13.32 22.49
N TYR A 61 0.96 13.92 21.59
CA TYR A 61 0.11 13.25 20.59
C TYR A 61 0.54 13.49 19.14
N GLY A 62 1.58 14.30 18.93
CA GLY A 62 2.21 14.48 17.65
C GLY A 62 2.63 13.11 17.13
N PRO A 63 2.55 12.88 15.82
CA PRO A 63 2.90 11.59 15.26
C PRO A 63 4.32 11.27 15.73
N LYS A 64 4.47 10.26 16.60
CA LYS A 64 5.78 9.65 16.74
C LYS A 64 6.21 9.33 15.32
N THR A 65 7.36 9.86 14.92
CA THR A 65 8.01 9.58 13.64
C THR A 65 8.50 8.13 13.58
N ASP A 66 7.72 7.21 14.13
CA ASP A 66 7.91 5.77 14.11
C ASP A 66 7.18 5.14 12.91
N ALA A 67 6.34 5.89 12.17
CA ALA A 67 5.67 5.41 10.96
C ALA A 67 6.56 5.34 9.70
N ILE A 68 7.84 5.72 9.80
CA ILE A 68 8.86 5.39 8.78
C ILE A 68 9.98 4.54 9.39
N LYS A 69 9.65 3.68 10.36
CA LYS A 69 10.53 2.56 10.72
C LYS A 69 10.12 1.34 9.90
N GLY A 70 10.68 1.28 8.69
CA GLY A 70 10.73 0.04 7.91
C GLY A 70 9.47 -0.28 7.12
N VAL A 71 9.21 0.47 6.05
CA VAL A 71 8.70 -0.22 4.85
C VAL A 71 9.85 -1.13 4.42
N ALA A 72 9.83 -2.37 4.90
CA ALA A 72 10.73 -3.40 4.38
C ALA A 72 10.41 -3.48 2.89
N THR A 73 11.33 -2.99 2.04
CA THR A 73 11.21 -3.17 0.60
C THR A 73 11.08 -4.66 0.37
N PRO A 74 9.96 -5.15 -0.18
CA PRO A 74 9.81 -6.57 -0.44
C PRO A 74 11.00 -6.98 -1.29
N LYS A 75 11.73 -8.02 -0.86
CA LYS A 75 12.92 -8.48 -1.56
C LYS A 75 12.52 -8.83 -2.98
N SER A 76 12.92 -8.02 -3.95
CA SER A 76 12.56 -8.19 -5.35
C SER A 76 13.75 -8.69 -6.16
N GLN A 77 13.48 -9.53 -7.16
CA GLN A 77 14.48 -10.02 -8.09
C GLN A 77 14.08 -9.64 -9.51
N VAL A 78 15.04 -9.07 -10.25
CA VAL A 78 14.84 -8.62 -11.62
C VAL A 78 15.41 -9.66 -12.58
N PHE A 79 14.59 -10.10 -13.53
CA PHE A 79 14.97 -11.02 -14.59
C PHE A 79 14.98 -10.29 -15.92
N ARG A 80 16.16 -10.12 -16.49
CA ARG A 80 16.35 -9.51 -17.82
C ARG A 80 16.25 -10.57 -18.90
N ALA A 81 15.47 -10.28 -19.95
CA ALA A 81 15.16 -11.19 -21.05
C ALA A 81 14.79 -12.60 -20.54
N PRO A 82 13.72 -12.73 -19.73
CA PRO A 82 13.35 -13.99 -19.11
C PRO A 82 13.08 -15.07 -20.16
N LYS A 83 13.46 -16.30 -19.83
CA LYS A 83 13.34 -17.47 -20.71
C LYS A 83 12.64 -18.61 -20.00
N VAL A 84 11.87 -19.38 -20.75
CA VAL A 84 11.32 -20.66 -20.31
C VAL A 84 12.16 -21.76 -20.93
N GLY A 85 13.09 -22.31 -20.16
CA GLY A 85 14.16 -23.17 -20.69
C GLY A 85 15.14 -22.34 -21.51
N ASN A 86 15.26 -22.62 -22.82
CA ASN A 86 16.18 -21.90 -23.71
C ASN A 86 15.48 -20.92 -24.67
N ILE A 87 14.15 -20.76 -24.56
CA ILE A 87 13.32 -19.95 -25.45
C ILE A 87 12.83 -18.72 -24.68
N PRO A 88 12.83 -17.50 -25.27
CA PRO A 88 12.29 -16.30 -24.64
C PRO A 88 10.84 -16.50 -24.18
N LEU A 89 10.51 -15.95 -23.00
CA LEU A 89 9.15 -15.99 -22.46
C LEU A 89 8.20 -15.16 -23.34
N ASP A 90 7.10 -15.77 -23.77
CA ASP A 90 6.04 -15.08 -24.50
C ASP A 90 5.34 -14.04 -23.62
N TRP A 91 4.95 -12.91 -24.22
CA TRP A 91 4.20 -11.86 -23.55
C TRP A 91 2.86 -12.34 -22.97
N CYS A 92 2.28 -13.39 -23.53
CA CYS A 92 1.00 -13.95 -23.14
C CYS A 92 1.11 -15.24 -22.31
N LEU A 93 0.18 -15.40 -21.36
CA LEU A 93 0.11 -16.58 -20.50
C LEU A 93 -0.38 -17.79 -21.28
N TYR A 94 -1.34 -17.57 -22.18
CA TYR A 94 -1.81 -18.51 -23.18
C TYR A 94 -1.69 -17.84 -24.55
N PHE A 95 -1.70 -18.60 -25.65
CA PHE A 95 -1.52 -18.02 -26.97
C PHE A 95 -2.53 -16.89 -27.25
N ALA A 96 -2.03 -15.67 -27.47
CA ALA A 96 -2.84 -14.45 -27.66
C ALA A 96 -3.86 -14.14 -26.55
N GLU A 97 -3.69 -14.71 -25.35
CA GLU A 97 -4.63 -14.61 -24.23
C GLU A 97 -3.91 -14.32 -22.91
N LYS A 98 -4.51 -13.46 -22.08
CA LYS A 98 -4.01 -13.09 -20.74
C LYS A 98 -2.55 -12.64 -20.74
N CYS A 99 -2.28 -11.53 -21.44
CA CYS A 99 -0.93 -11.01 -21.66
C CYS A 99 -0.46 -9.99 -20.63
N GLY A 100 0.86 -9.80 -20.54
CA GLY A 100 1.51 -8.92 -19.58
C GLY A 100 1.56 -9.55 -18.18
N GLU A 101 0.93 -8.91 -17.19
CA GLU A 101 1.00 -9.29 -15.77
C GLU A 101 0.71 -10.78 -15.50
N PRO A 102 -0.32 -11.42 -16.09
CA PRO A 102 -0.60 -12.82 -15.80
C PRO A 102 0.55 -13.76 -16.22
N ALA A 103 1.18 -13.48 -17.35
CA ALA A 103 2.33 -14.23 -17.86
C ALA A 103 3.59 -13.96 -17.02
N ALA A 104 3.85 -12.69 -16.69
CA ALA A 104 4.96 -12.27 -15.84
C ALA A 104 4.87 -12.88 -14.44
N SER A 105 3.69 -12.87 -13.83
CA SER A 105 3.44 -13.49 -12.54
C SER A 105 3.55 -15.01 -12.57
N ALA A 106 3.07 -15.66 -13.64
CA ALA A 106 3.26 -17.11 -13.81
C ALA A 106 4.75 -17.45 -13.93
N PHE A 107 5.54 -16.62 -14.63
CA PHE A 107 6.98 -16.76 -14.68
C PHE A 107 7.61 -16.63 -13.29
N CYS A 108 7.26 -15.61 -12.51
CA CYS A 108 7.76 -15.46 -11.14
C CYS A 108 7.44 -16.70 -10.28
N ARG A 109 6.23 -17.25 -10.38
CA ARG A 109 5.86 -18.49 -9.67
C ARG A 109 6.71 -19.69 -10.12
N SER A 110 7.03 -19.79 -11.40
CA SER A 110 7.92 -20.84 -11.92
C SER A 110 9.36 -20.73 -11.39
N GLN A 111 9.78 -19.53 -10.96
CA GLN A 111 11.07 -19.29 -10.30
C GLN A 111 11.03 -19.48 -8.78
N GLY A 112 9.88 -19.88 -8.20
CA GLY A 112 9.71 -20.01 -6.75
C GLY A 112 9.50 -18.68 -6.02
N LEU A 113 9.06 -17.64 -6.73
CA LEU A 113 8.73 -16.31 -6.19
C LEU A 113 7.20 -16.10 -6.19
N ALA A 114 6.70 -15.03 -5.58
CA ALA A 114 5.26 -14.82 -5.41
C ALA A 114 4.58 -14.35 -6.71
N THR A 115 4.64 -13.06 -7.02
CA THR A 115 4.05 -12.47 -8.24
C THR A 115 5.02 -11.48 -8.89
N SER A 116 4.71 -10.99 -10.08
CA SER A 116 5.43 -9.86 -10.66
C SER A 116 4.98 -8.57 -9.97
N SER A 117 5.93 -7.71 -9.59
CA SER A 117 5.64 -6.33 -9.18
C SER A 117 5.75 -5.34 -10.35
N ASP A 118 6.56 -5.66 -11.36
CA ASP A 118 6.76 -4.83 -12.54
C ASP A 118 7.22 -5.68 -13.73
N PHE A 119 7.00 -5.22 -14.96
CA PHE A 119 7.42 -5.89 -16.18
C PHE A 119 7.47 -4.92 -17.37
N LEU A 120 8.40 -5.19 -18.29
CA LEU A 120 8.58 -4.40 -19.51
C LEU A 120 8.47 -5.30 -20.74
N GLN A 121 7.68 -4.86 -21.72
CA GLN A 121 7.60 -5.51 -23.01
C GLN A 121 8.90 -5.28 -23.80
N GLY A 122 9.41 -6.35 -24.40
CA GLY A 122 10.57 -6.31 -25.27
C GLY A 122 10.20 -6.21 -26.74
N HIS A 123 11.22 -6.11 -27.59
CA HIS A 123 11.03 -6.12 -29.04
C HIS A 123 10.58 -7.51 -29.50
N PRO A 124 9.76 -7.60 -30.56
CA PRO A 124 9.37 -8.88 -31.13
C PRO A 124 10.56 -9.74 -31.54
N VAL A 125 10.43 -11.05 -31.36
CA VAL A 125 11.45 -12.05 -31.72
C VAL A 125 10.85 -13.15 -32.61
N PRO A 126 11.68 -13.94 -33.32
CA PRO A 126 11.17 -14.98 -34.21
C PRO A 126 10.40 -16.10 -33.50
N GLU A 127 10.75 -16.40 -32.25
CA GLU A 127 10.13 -17.46 -31.46
C GLU A 127 10.10 -17.12 -29.97
N THR A 128 8.95 -17.39 -29.33
CA THR A 128 8.73 -17.27 -27.89
C THR A 128 7.98 -18.49 -27.36
N LYS A 129 8.07 -18.73 -26.05
CA LYS A 129 7.40 -19.83 -25.36
C LYS A 129 6.36 -19.33 -24.37
N VAL A 130 5.14 -19.78 -24.58
CA VAL A 130 3.98 -19.53 -23.74
C VAL A 130 4.09 -20.38 -22.46
N ILE A 131 3.95 -19.75 -21.30
CA ILE A 131 4.21 -20.41 -20.02
C ILE A 131 3.02 -21.19 -19.47
N GLY A 132 1.78 -20.85 -19.85
CA GLY A 132 0.57 -21.45 -19.30
C GLY A 132 0.31 -22.87 -19.78
N ASP A 133 0.54 -23.14 -21.06
CA ASP A 133 0.33 -24.45 -21.71
C ASP A 133 1.58 -25.03 -22.38
N GLY A 134 2.68 -24.25 -22.40
CA GLY A 134 3.95 -24.66 -23.02
C GLY A 134 4.02 -24.48 -24.54
N GLY A 135 3.01 -23.84 -25.15
CA GLY A 135 2.97 -23.57 -26.58
C GLY A 135 4.14 -22.70 -27.07
N LEU A 136 4.40 -22.75 -28.38
CA LEU A 136 5.39 -21.90 -29.04
C LEU A 136 4.69 -20.90 -29.94
N CYS A 137 5.05 -19.61 -29.83
CA CYS A 137 4.74 -18.63 -30.87
C CYS A 137 5.92 -18.58 -31.82
N GLN A 138 5.65 -18.68 -33.12
CA GLN A 138 6.63 -18.64 -34.20
C GLN A 138 6.16 -17.63 -35.25
N ALA A 139 6.88 -16.51 -35.34
CA ALA A 139 6.56 -15.44 -36.28
C ALA A 139 6.64 -15.96 -37.72
N GLY A 140 5.57 -15.70 -38.50
CA GLY A 140 5.42 -16.18 -39.87
C GLY A 140 4.96 -17.63 -40.02
N LYS A 141 4.74 -18.36 -38.92
CA LYS A 141 4.19 -19.73 -38.95
C LYS A 141 2.78 -19.78 -38.35
N ASN A 142 2.67 -19.54 -37.06
CA ASN A 142 1.38 -19.56 -36.35
C ASN A 142 0.92 -18.18 -35.86
N ASN A 143 1.79 -17.18 -35.89
CA ASN A 143 1.45 -15.80 -35.59
C ASN A 143 2.21 -14.83 -36.50
N SER A 144 1.70 -13.60 -36.64
CA SER A 144 2.39 -12.55 -37.39
C SER A 144 3.59 -11.98 -36.61
N VAL A 145 3.46 -11.87 -35.30
CA VAL A 145 4.45 -11.26 -34.39
C VAL A 145 4.48 -12.04 -33.08
N CYS A 146 5.64 -12.27 -32.51
CA CYS A 146 5.79 -12.88 -31.19
C CYS A 146 6.50 -11.91 -30.26
N ASP A 147 5.74 -11.36 -29.31
CA ASP A 147 6.25 -10.42 -28.32
C ASP A 147 6.86 -11.17 -27.13
N THR A 148 7.96 -10.64 -26.60
CA THR A 148 8.65 -11.17 -25.42
C THR A 148 8.69 -10.13 -24.32
N PHE A 149 9.07 -10.54 -23.11
CA PHE A 149 9.46 -9.61 -22.06
C PHE A 149 10.91 -9.14 -22.22
N ALA A 150 11.16 -7.85 -22.03
CA ALA A 150 12.51 -7.31 -21.83
C ALA A 150 12.98 -7.50 -20.39
N GLU A 151 12.08 -7.30 -19.43
CA GLU A 151 12.37 -7.41 -18.01
C GLU A 151 11.10 -7.85 -17.25
N VAL A 152 11.29 -8.69 -16.22
CA VAL A 152 10.25 -9.04 -15.24
C VAL A 152 10.84 -8.90 -13.85
N THR A 153 10.19 -8.11 -13.00
CA THR A 153 10.54 -7.97 -11.59
C THR A 153 9.58 -8.80 -10.75
N CYS A 154 10.14 -9.76 -10.02
CA CYS A 154 9.41 -10.67 -9.16
C CYS A 154 9.62 -10.30 -7.68
N VAL A 155 8.57 -10.44 -6.87
CA VAL A 155 8.67 -10.28 -5.41
C VAL A 155 8.90 -11.62 -4.72
N ALA A 156 9.77 -11.64 -3.71
CA ALA A 156 9.93 -12.78 -2.82
C ALA A 156 8.63 -13.05 -2.06
N GLN A 157 8.35 -14.33 -1.86
CA GLN A 157 7.20 -14.81 -1.11
C GLN A 157 7.41 -14.66 0.40
#